data_AF-A0AAU3DXZ2-F1
#
_entry.id   AF-A0AAU3DXZ2-F1
#
_cell.length_a   1.000
_cell.length_b   1.000
_cell.length_c   1.000
_cell.angle_alpha   90.00
_cell.angle_beta   90.00
_cell.angle_gamma   90.00
#
_symmetry.space_group_name_H-M   'P 1'
#
loop_
_entity.id
_entity.type
_entity.pdbx_description
1 polymer ?
#
loop_
_entity_poly.entity_id
_entity_poly.type
_entity_poly.pdbx_seq_one_letter_code
_entity_poly.pdbx_strand_id
1 'polypeptide(L)'
;MTTTSTGASPDRTVPLDEVRDRVLQRFTALSDEGHRVLGLAVRTMPDAVVASTADEREMTLVGLLAFHDPPRSDAAATIRRRRIRRSPLLKHGPAGAFLAHGTGSAEAAQVFV
;
A
#
# COMPACT_ATOMS: atom_id res chain seq x y z
N MET A 1 -24.47 -0.60 -6.36
CA MET A 1 -23.23 -1.06 -5.71
C MET A 1 -23.16 -2.55 -5.96
N THR A 2 -22.41 -2.97 -6.98
CA THR A 2 -22.34 -4.37 -7.41
C THR A 2 -21.13 -5.00 -6.75
N THR A 3 -21.34 -5.75 -5.67
CA THR A 3 -20.27 -6.44 -4.95
C THR A 3 -20.03 -7.79 -5.62
N THR A 4 -19.09 -7.85 -6.57
CA THR A 4 -18.65 -9.13 -7.13
C THR A 4 -17.63 -9.74 -6.18
N SER A 5 -18.10 -10.65 -5.31
CA SER A 5 -17.25 -11.53 -4.51
C SER A 5 -16.87 -12.74 -5.38
N THR A 6 -15.62 -12.79 -5.83
CA THR A 6 -15.04 -14.03 -6.37
C THR A 6 -14.40 -14.77 -5.21
N GLY A 7 -15.13 -15.73 -4.64
CA GLY A 7 -14.61 -16.63 -3.61
C GLY A 7 -13.63 -17.63 -4.23
N ALA A 8 -12.37 -17.58 -3.81
CA ALA A 8 -11.42 -18.68 -4.03
C ALA A 8 -11.87 -19.89 -3.18
N SER A 9 -11.80 -21.09 -3.76
CA SER A 9 -12.13 -22.34 -3.06
C SER A 9 -11.28 -22.47 -1.79
N PRO A 10 -11.88 -22.76 -0.61
CA PRO A 10 -11.18 -22.75 0.69
C PRO A 10 -10.15 -23.86 0.90
N ASP A 11 -10.03 -24.82 -0.02
CA ASP A 11 -9.35 -26.10 0.25
C ASP A 11 -7.84 -26.12 -0.03
N ARG A 12 -7.23 -24.97 -0.35
CA ARG A 12 -5.78 -24.91 -0.60
C ARG A 12 -5.12 -23.70 0.01
N THR A 13 -4.46 -23.91 1.14
CA THR A 13 -3.47 -22.99 1.71
C THR A 13 -2.10 -23.30 1.10
N VAL A 14 -1.38 -22.26 0.70
CA VAL A 14 0.01 -22.35 0.23
C VAL A 14 0.89 -21.40 1.05
N PRO A 15 2.20 -21.67 1.18
CA PRO A 15 3.14 -20.70 1.74
C PRO A 15 3.03 -19.35 1.01
N LEU A 16 3.00 -18.26 1.79
CA LEU A 16 2.84 -16.90 1.22
C LEU A 16 3.97 -16.57 0.24
N ASP A 17 5.18 -17.06 0.49
CA ASP A 17 6.36 -16.81 -0.35
C ASP A 17 6.18 -17.34 -1.78
N GLU A 18 5.39 -18.40 -2.00
CA GLU A 18 5.11 -18.94 -3.34
C GLU A 18 4.24 -18.00 -4.18
N VAL A 19 3.45 -17.13 -3.55
CA VAL A 19 2.50 -16.22 -4.21
C VAL A 19 2.78 -14.74 -3.94
N ARG A 20 3.86 -14.44 -3.21
CA ARG A 20 4.19 -13.10 -2.70
C ARG A 20 4.24 -12.05 -3.80
N ASP A 21 4.97 -12.33 -4.87
CA ASP A 21 5.14 -11.39 -5.98
C ASP A 21 3.82 -11.07 -6.66
N ARG A 22 2.94 -12.07 -6.80
CA ARG A 22 1.59 -11.85 -7.37
C ARG A 22 0.73 -10.97 -6.47
N VAL A 23 0.80 -11.17 -5.16
CA VAL A 23 0.07 -10.35 -4.18
C VAL A 23 0.58 -8.90 -4.22
N LEU A 24 1.90 -8.71 -4.21
CA LEU A 24 2.52 -7.39 -4.28
C LEU A 24 2.20 -6.68 -5.59
N GLN A 25 2.26 -7.39 -6.72
CA GLN A 25 1.92 -6.82 -8.03
C GLN A 25 0.46 -6.36 -8.07
N ARG A 26 -0.47 -7.12 -7.47
CA ARG A 26 -1.88 -6.71 -7.37
C ARG A 26 -2.06 -5.51 -6.43
N PHE A 27 -1.37 -5.50 -5.30
CA PHE A 27 -1.36 -4.38 -4.37
C PHE A 27 -0.87 -3.10 -5.04
N THR A 28 0.27 -3.15 -5.75
CA THR A 28 0.84 -2.01 -6.49
C THR A 28 -0.13 -1.52 -7.55
N ALA A 29 -0.67 -2.42 -8.39
CA ALA A 29 -1.62 -2.02 -9.43
C ALA A 29 -2.85 -1.29 -8.87
N LEU A 30 -3.45 -1.79 -7.79
CA LEU A 30 -4.58 -1.14 -7.12
C LEU A 30 -4.19 0.22 -6.50
N SER A 31 -2.98 0.29 -5.93
CA SER A 31 -2.48 1.52 -5.32
C SER A 31 -2.22 2.60 -6.36
N ASP A 32 -1.67 2.22 -7.52
CA ASP A 32 -1.41 3.12 -8.66
C ASP A 32 -2.72 3.63 -9.30
N GLU A 33 -3.80 2.84 -9.23
CA GLU A 33 -5.16 3.26 -9.59
C GLU A 33 -5.79 4.23 -8.57
N GLY A 34 -5.12 4.49 -7.44
CA GLY A 34 -5.57 5.43 -6.41
C GLY A 34 -6.50 4.80 -5.36
N HIS A 35 -6.54 3.48 -5.26
CA HIS A 35 -7.28 2.81 -4.20
C HIS A 35 -6.48 2.79 -2.90
N ARG A 36 -7.19 2.94 -1.77
CA ARG A 36 -6.67 2.52 -0.46
C ARG A 36 -6.80 1.01 -0.37
N VAL A 37 -5.67 0.31 -0.34
CA VAL A 37 -5.63 -1.16 -0.31
C VAL A 37 -5.28 -1.65 1.10
N LEU A 38 -6.03 -2.61 1.63
CA LEU A 38 -5.75 -3.31 2.88
C LEU A 38 -5.62 -4.81 2.59
N GLY A 39 -4.72 -5.51 3.27
CA GLY A 39 -4.75 -6.97 3.25
C GLY A 39 -5.74 -7.52 4.29
N LEU A 40 -6.26 -8.71 4.04
CA LEU A 40 -7.10 -9.43 4.99
C LEU A 40 -6.42 -10.76 5.30
N ALA A 41 -5.97 -10.91 6.54
CA ALA A 41 -5.41 -12.15 7.04
C ALA A 41 -6.22 -12.67 8.23
N VAL A 42 -6.34 -13.98 8.34
CA VAL A 42 -7.15 -14.64 9.37
C VAL A 42 -6.35 -15.72 10.07
N ARG A 43 -6.64 -15.91 11.36
CA ARG A 43 -6.16 -17.02 12.16
C ARG A 43 -7.28 -17.50 13.07
N THR A 44 -7.64 -18.77 12.97
CA THR A 44 -8.66 -19.37 13.83
C THR A 44 -8.06 -19.65 15.20
N MET A 45 -8.68 -19.12 16.26
CA MET A 45 -8.25 -19.30 17.65
C MET A 45 -9.44 -19.82 18.48
N PRO A 46 -9.69 -21.14 18.51
CA PRO A 46 -10.91 -21.71 19.09
C PRO A 46 -11.06 -21.46 20.59
N ASP A 47 -9.94 -21.35 21.32
CA ASP A 47 -9.93 -21.26 22.79
C ASP A 47 -9.48 -19.87 23.32
N ALA A 48 -9.35 -18.88 22.44
CA ALA A 48 -8.88 -17.56 22.85
C ALA A 48 -10.01 -16.70 23.41
N VAL A 49 -9.87 -16.28 24.67
CA VAL A 49 -10.81 -15.35 25.31
C VAL A 49 -10.50 -13.90 24.96
N VAL A 50 -9.22 -13.57 24.74
CA VAL A 50 -8.74 -12.24 24.35
C VAL A 50 -7.54 -12.40 23.41
N ALA A 51 -7.57 -11.71 22.27
CA ALA A 51 -6.43 -11.63 21.36
C ALA A 51 -5.43 -10.56 21.84
N SER A 52 -4.15 -10.83 21.64
CA SER A 52 -3.03 -9.93 21.93
C SER A 52 -2.29 -9.54 20.65
N THR A 53 -1.39 -8.57 20.72
CA THR A 53 -0.54 -8.19 19.56
C THR A 53 0.39 -9.32 19.11
N ALA A 54 0.73 -10.26 20.00
CA ALA A 54 1.48 -11.46 19.62
C ALA A 54 0.66 -12.38 18.71
N ASP A 55 -0.66 -12.27 18.76
CA ASP A 55 -1.59 -13.08 17.98
C ASP A 55 -1.77 -12.59 16.54
N GLU A 56 -1.24 -11.42 16.20
CA GLU A 56 -1.26 -10.85 14.85
C GLU A 56 -0.17 -11.45 13.93
N ARG A 57 0.52 -12.51 14.38
CA ARG A 57 1.54 -13.24 13.63
C ARG A 57 1.01 -14.57 13.10
N GLU A 58 1.68 -15.11 12.09
CA GLU A 58 1.42 -16.45 11.55
C GLU A 58 -0.04 -16.63 11.08
N MET A 59 -0.59 -15.58 10.47
CA MET A 59 -1.95 -15.59 9.91
C MET A 59 -1.94 -16.05 8.46
N THR A 60 -3.09 -16.54 7.98
CA THR A 60 -3.29 -16.88 6.57
C THR A 60 -3.86 -15.67 5.83
N LEU A 61 -3.14 -15.15 4.83
CA LEU A 61 -3.67 -14.10 3.95
C LEU A 61 -4.80 -14.67 3.08
N VAL A 62 -5.98 -14.09 3.21
CA VAL A 62 -7.17 -14.44 2.42
C VAL A 62 -7.26 -13.60 1.14
N GLY A 63 -6.85 -12.33 1.20
CA GLY A 63 -6.88 -11.46 0.02
C GLY A 63 -6.61 -10.00 0.30
N LEU A 64 -6.96 -9.15 -0.66
CA LEU A 64 -6.85 -7.70 -0.60
C LEU A 64 -8.23 -7.05 -0.71
N LEU A 65 -8.47 -6.02 0.09
CA LEU A 65 -9.63 -5.14 0.04
C LEU A 65 -9.21 -3.81 -0.57
N ALA A 66 -9.95 -3.31 -1.56
CA ALA A 66 -9.68 -2.04 -2.22
C ALA A 66 -10.82 -1.05 -1.99
N PHE A 67 -10.49 0.12 -1.44
CA PHE A 67 -11.43 1.19 -1.15
C PHE A 67 -11.14 2.38 -2.05
N HIS A 68 -12.19 2.96 -2.62
CA HIS A 68 -12.07 4.21 -3.36
C HIS A 68 -12.38 5.38 -2.42
N ASP A 69 -11.43 6.31 -2.28
CA ASP A 69 -11.61 7.57 -1.55
C ASP A 69 -11.61 8.71 -2.58
N PRO A 70 -12.77 9.03 -3.17
CA PRO A 70 -12.83 10.03 -4.23
C PRO A 70 -12.40 11.39 -3.67
N PRO A 71 -11.48 12.11 -4.35
CA PRO A 71 -11.14 13.46 -3.92
C PRO A 71 -12.38 14.35 -3.99
N ARG A 72 -12.39 15.41 -3.17
CA ARG A 72 -13.45 16.43 -3.24
C ARG A 72 -13.60 16.94 -4.67
N SER A 73 -14.83 17.20 -5.10
CA SER A 73 -15.14 17.61 -6.48
C SER A 73 -14.40 18.88 -6.94
N ASP A 74 -14.03 19.75 -6.00
CA ASP A 74 -13.29 20.99 -6.24
C ASP A 74 -11.75 20.82 -6.21
N ALA A 75 -11.25 19.64 -5.85
CA ALA A 75 -9.82 19.38 -5.67
C ALA A 75 -9.01 19.69 -6.95
N ALA A 76 -9.48 19.24 -8.11
CA ALA A 76 -8.81 19.46 -9.39
C ALA A 76 -8.69 20.96 -9.72
N ALA A 77 -9.76 21.73 -9.51
CA ALA A 77 -9.78 23.17 -9.75
C ALA A 77 -8.82 23.91 -8.79
N THR A 78 -8.80 23.51 -7.52
CA THR A 78 -7.93 24.09 -6.49
C THR A 78 -6.46 23.81 -6.78
N ILE A 79 -6.10 22.58 -7.14
CA ILE A 79 -4.73 22.19 -7.50
C ILE A 79 -4.26 22.98 -8.73
N ARG A 80 -5.07 23.07 -9.79
CA ARG A 80 -4.74 23.84 -11.00
C ARG A 80 -4.47 25.30 -10.68
N ARG A 81 -5.32 25.92 -9.85
CA ARG A 81 -5.17 27.32 -9.41
C ARG A 81 -3.89 27.55 -8.61
N ARG A 82 -3.52 26.62 -7.73
CA ARG A 82 -2.30 26.71 -6.92
C ARG A 82 -1.03 26.44 -7.73
N ARG A 83 -1.07 25.53 -8.71
CA ARG A 83 0.08 25.20 -9.59
C ARG A 83 0.50 26.40 -10.46
N ILE A 84 -0.43 27.23 -10.88
CA ILE A 84 -0.17 28.46 -11.68
C ILE A 84 0.48 29.58 -10.83
N ARG A 85 0.40 29.53 -9.49
CA ARG A 85 0.94 30.56 -8.58
C ARG A 85 2.31 30.23 -7.94
N ARG A 86 3.05 29.25 -8.45
CA ARG A 86 4.49 29.14 -8.12
C ARG A 86 5.26 30.15 -8.99
N SER A 87 5.45 31.36 -8.46
CA SER A 87 6.45 32.29 -8.97
C SER A 87 7.82 31.60 -9.04
N PRO A 88 8.59 31.74 -10.13
CA PRO A 88 9.96 31.26 -10.16
C PRO A 88 10.79 32.17 -9.26
N LEU A 89 11.06 31.72 -8.03
CA LEU A 89 12.19 32.25 -7.27
C LEU A 89 13.46 31.64 -7.86
N LEU A 90 13.84 32.10 -9.05
CA LEU A 90 15.23 32.10 -9.47
C LEU A 90 15.95 33.09 -8.53
N LYS A 91 16.75 32.56 -7.60
CA LYS A 91 17.89 33.30 -7.04
C LYS A 91 19.14 32.65 -7.60
N HIS A 92 19.91 33.45 -8.33
CA HIS A 92 21.18 33.12 -8.97
C HIS A 92 22.26 32.68 -7.95
N GLY A 93 23.17 31.77 -8.37
CA GLY A 93 24.48 31.54 -7.74
C GLY A 93 24.96 30.08 -7.79
N PRO A 94 26.26 29.77 -8.03
CA PRO A 94 26.69 28.78 -9.03
C PRO A 94 26.87 27.34 -8.54
N ALA A 95 27.04 26.47 -9.56
CA ALA A 95 27.29 25.04 -9.51
C ALA A 95 28.38 24.61 -8.50
N GLY A 96 28.02 23.68 -7.63
CA GLY A 96 28.94 22.86 -6.84
C GLY A 96 28.53 21.39 -6.99
N ALA A 97 29.29 20.65 -7.81
CA ALA A 97 29.16 19.21 -7.95
C ALA A 97 29.54 18.51 -6.64
N PHE A 98 28.82 17.44 -6.29
CA PHE A 98 29.37 16.39 -5.44
C PHE A 98 28.79 15.04 -5.86
N LEU A 99 29.64 14.21 -6.46
CA LEU A 99 29.46 12.77 -6.57
C LEU A 99 29.98 12.15 -5.27
N ALA A 100 29.19 11.27 -4.65
CA ALA A 100 29.74 10.23 -3.77
C ALA A 100 28.83 9.00 -3.76
N HIS A 101 29.41 7.88 -4.18
CA HIS A 101 28.99 6.52 -3.92
C HIS A 101 28.84 6.24 -2.42
N GLY A 102 27.98 5.28 -2.05
CA GLY A 102 28.16 4.56 -0.79
C GLY A 102 26.89 4.02 -0.14
N THR A 103 26.58 2.76 -0.48
CA THR A 103 26.19 1.67 0.44
C THR A 103 25.13 1.91 1.52
N GLY A 104 24.02 1.18 1.38
CA GLY A 104 23.58 0.23 2.39
C GLY A 104 22.85 0.80 3.60
N SER A 105 21.52 0.84 3.52
CA SER A 105 20.65 0.23 4.53
C SER A 105 19.26 0.20 3.91
N ALA A 106 18.83 -0.97 3.45
CA ALA A 106 17.46 -1.15 2.97
C ALA A 106 16.53 -0.87 4.15
N GLU A 107 15.74 0.20 4.05
CA GLU A 107 14.63 0.47 4.95
C GLU A 107 13.79 -0.80 5.08
N ALA A 108 13.64 -1.27 6.31
CA ALA A 108 12.65 -2.25 6.66
C ALA A 108 11.26 -1.61 6.45
N ALA A 109 10.75 -1.69 5.22
CA ALA A 109 9.34 -1.48 4.95
C ALA A 109 8.58 -2.67 5.54
N GLN A 110 8.22 -2.56 6.83
CA GLN A 110 7.17 -3.37 7.39
C GLN A 110 5.89 -3.01 6.64
N VAL A 111 5.53 -3.86 5.68
CA VAL A 111 4.19 -3.91 5.12
C VAL A 111 3.27 -4.35 6.25
N PHE A 112 2.75 -3.38 6.99
CA PHE A 112 1.52 -3.57 7.77
C PHE A 112 0.39 -3.59 6.77
N VAL A 113 -0.08 -4.81 6.52
CA VAL A 113 -1.47 -5.09 6.16
C VAL A 113 -2.33 -4.76 7.38
#